data_AF-A0AB33X0B6-F1
#
_entry.id   AF-A0AB33X0B6-F1
#
_cell.length_a   1.000
_cell.length_b   1.000
_cell.length_c   1.000
_cell.angle_alpha   90.00
_cell.angle_beta   90.00
_cell.angle_gamma   90.00
#
_symmetry.space_group_name_H-M   'P 1'
#
loop_
_entity.id
_entity.type
_entity.pdbx_description
1 polymer ?
#
loop_
_entity_poly.entity_id
_entity_poly.type
_entity_poly.pdbx_seq_one_letter_code
_entity_poly.pdbx_strand_id
1 'polypeptide(L)' 'GYTPQTNLNRLNLGVSHKLTQDLALRASYNIRKDDDFTQQGINVGVSLDF' A
#
# COMPACT_ATOMS: atom_id res chain seq x y z
N GLY A 1 -0.49 31.71 8.88
CA GLY A 1 -1.55 31.19 8.00
C GLY A 1 -1.49 29.69 8.07
N TYR A 2 -2.57 29.06 8.53
CA TYR A 2 -2.68 27.59 8.47
C TYR A 2 -3.21 27.27 7.08
N THR A 3 -2.36 26.75 6.19
CA THR A 3 -2.82 26.19 4.92
C THR A 3 -3.35 24.80 5.25
N PRO A 4 -4.66 24.53 5.18
CA PRO A 4 -5.15 23.17 5.28
C PRO A 4 -4.53 22.39 4.13
N GLN A 5 -3.84 21.31 4.44
CA GLN A 5 -3.22 20.42 3.48
C GLN A 5 -4.31 19.86 2.55
N THR A 6 -4.41 20.39 1.32
CA THR A 6 -5.68 20.30 0.54
C THR A 6 -5.71 19.13 -0.44
N ASN A 7 -4.63 18.41 -0.75
CA ASN A 7 -4.70 17.28 -1.68
C ASN A 7 -3.81 16.10 -1.28
N LEU A 8 -4.28 15.28 -0.34
CA LEU A 8 -3.63 13.99 -0.05
C LEU A 8 -3.97 12.98 -1.16
N ASN A 9 -3.15 12.91 -2.20
CA ASN A 9 -3.29 11.94 -3.28
C ASN A 9 -2.71 10.59 -2.84
N ARG A 10 -3.61 9.64 -2.53
CA ARG A 10 -3.24 8.26 -2.18
C ARG A 10 -3.51 7.31 -3.34
N LEU A 11 -2.47 6.61 -3.78
CA LEU A 11 -2.58 5.47 -4.68
C LEU A 11 -2.19 4.19 -3.93
N ASN A 12 -3.07 3.19 -3.96
CA ASN A 12 -2.80 1.88 -3.39
C ASN A 12 -2.95 0.82 -4.48
N LEU A 13 -1.89 0.07 -4.73
CA LEU A 13 -1.87 -1.03 -5.68
C LEU A 13 -1.53 -2.31 -4.92
N GLY A 14 -2.43 -3.28 -4.95
CA GLY A 14 -2.25 -4.57 -4.28
C GLY A 14 -2.34 -5.72 -5.27
N VAL A 15 -1.40 -6.65 -5.18
CA VAL A 15 -1.46 -7.95 -5.83
C VAL A 15 -1.53 -9.03 -4.77
N SER A 16 -2.48 -9.95 -4.93
CA SER A 16 -2.58 -11.15 -4.09
C SER A 16 -2.57 -12.36 -4.99
N HIS A 17 -1.59 -13.24 -4.78
CA HIS A 17 -1.46 -14.47 -5.51
C HIS A 17 -1.49 -15.65 -4.54
N LYS A 18 -2.45 -16.56 -4.74
CA LYS A 18 -2.48 -17.83 -4.02
C LYS A 18 -1.44 -18.75 -4.66
N LEU A 19 -0.35 -19.03 -3.93
CA LEU A 19 0.68 -19.99 -4.38
C LEU A 19 0.23 -21.44 -4.15
N THR A 20 -0.45 -21.70 -3.05
CA THR A 20 -1.04 -23.01 -2.74
C THR A 20 -2.41 -22.83 -2.10
N GLN A 21 -3.09 -23.95 -1.78
CA GLN A 21 -4.40 -23.95 -1.12
C GLN A 21 -4.37 -23.14 0.19
N ASP A 22 -3.24 -23.18 0.89
CA ASP A 22 -3.06 -22.63 2.22
C ASP A 22 -2.11 -21.43 2.23
N LEU A 23 -1.41 -21.11 1.13
CA LEU A 23 -0.41 -20.04 1.06
C LEU A 23 -0.81 -18.96 0.05
N ALA A 24 -0.97 -17.74 0.54
CA ALA A 24 -1.16 -16.57 -0.30
C ALA A 24 -0.02 -15.55 -0.11
N LEU A 25 0.63 -15.18 -1.20
CA LEU A 25 1.57 -14.06 -1.23
C LEU A 25 0.80 -12.79 -1.57
N ARG A 26 0.99 -11.77 -0.76
CA ARG A 26 0.39 -10.46 -0.94
C ARG A 26 1.51 -9.44 -1.02
N ALA A 27 1.50 -8.64 -2.07
CA ALA A 27 2.34 -7.47 -2.16
C ALA A 27 1.44 -6.26 -2.37
N SER A 28 1.72 -5.17 -1.67
CA SER A 28 1.01 -3.91 -1.86
C SER A 28 1.98 -2.75 -1.85
N TYR A 29 1.71 -1.80 -2.73
CA TYR A 29 2.49 -0.59 -2.88
C TYR A 29 1.57 0.60 -2.65
N ASN A 30 1.93 1.42 -1.67
CA ASN A 30 1.17 2.58 -1.24
C ASN A 30 2.00 3.83 -1.52
N ILE A 31 1.50 4.72 -2.38
CA ILE A 31 2.09 6.04 -2.57
C ILE A 31 1.13 7.04 -1.97
N ARG A 32 1.66 7.92 -1.14
CA ARG A 32 0.96 9.08 -0.62
C ARG A 32 1.75 10.29 -1.06
N LYS A 33 1.17 11.06 -1.97
CA LYS A 33 1.71 12.33 -2.40
C LYS A 33 0.94 13.43 -1.69
N ASP A 34 1.70 14.27 -1.03
CA ASP A 34 1.28 15.45 -0.31
C ASP A 34 1.99 16.66 -0.90
N ASP A 35 1.51 17.86 -0.60
CA ASP A 35 2.01 19.09 -1.25
C ASP A 35 3.52 19.30 -1.03
N ASP A 36 4.06 18.91 0.13
CA ASP A 36 5.48 19.03 0.48
C ASP A 36 6.22 17.68 0.62
N PHE A 37 5.53 16.55 0.56
CA PHE A 37 6.12 15.25 0.86
C PHE A 37 5.56 14.11 0.01
N THR A 38 6.43 13.25 -0.52
CA THR A 38 6.02 12.02 -1.18
C THR A 38 6.47 10.83 -0.35
N GLN A 39 5.51 10.11 0.23
CA GLN A 39 5.74 8.90 0.99
C GLN A 39 5.45 7.68 0.11
N GLN A 40 6.42 6.77 0.02
CA GLN A 40 6.26 5.50 -0.67
C GLN A 40 6.41 4.38 0.37
N GLY A 41 5.43 3.49 0.43
CA GLY A 41 5.41 2.34 1.31
C GLY A 41 5.26 1.07 0.49
N ILE A 42 6.20 0.15 0.64
CA ILE A 42 6.09 -1.20 0.07
C ILE A 42 5.77 -2.15 1.22
N ASN A 43 4.78 -2.99 1.01
CA ASN A 43 4.45 -4.07 1.93
C ASN A 43 4.47 -5.38 1.17
N VAL A 44 5.14 -6.37 1.73
CA VAL A 44 5.15 -7.74 1.25
C VAL A 44 4.80 -8.62 2.44
N GLY A 45 3.79 -9.47 2.27
CA GLY A 45 3.29 -10.35 3.31
C GLY A 45 2.96 -11.72 2.74
N VAL A 46 3.12 -12.73 3.58
CA VAL A 46 2.70 -14.10 3.27
C VAL A 46 1.62 -14.48 4.26
N SER A 47 0.53 -15.04 3.77
CA SER A 47 -0.63 -15.46 4.54
C SER A 47 -0.72 -16.97 4.48
N LEU A 48 -0.79 -17.61 5.64
CA LEU A 48 -1.07 -19.03 5.79
C LEU A 48 -2.50 -19.18 6.34
N ASP A 49 -3.37 -19.87 5.62
CA ASP A 49 -4.66 -20.34 6.13
C ASP A 49 -4.45 -21.77 6.65
N PHE A 50 -4.71 -22.02 7.94
CA PHE A 50 -4.55 -23.32 8.62
C PHE A 50 -5.90 -23.95 8.94
#